data_AF-A0A925LKJ9-F1
#
_entry.id   AF-A0A925LKJ9-F1
#
_cell.length_a   1.000
_cell.length_b   1.000
_cell.length_c   1.000
_cell.angle_alpha   90.00
_cell.angle_beta   90.00
_cell.angle_gamma   90.00
#
_symmetry.space_group_name_H-M   'P 1'
#
loop_
_entity.id
_entity.type
_entity.pdbx_description
1 polymer ?
#
loop_
_entity_poly.entity_id
_entity_poly.type
_entity_poly.pdbx_seq_one_letter_code
_entity_poly.pdbx_strand_id
1 'polypeptide(L)'
;MPILMNKAKEVLEFTLHRNYVATVKAINLEIAPEMLKDTNPGLLDAWFRDRSLDLTRSNARLLLKKMQLPNSKAELVIANKALNLTDTFWIKEVEGEKYSDFCIQRKSSNPYIVNTSLSGDLVQINRMYNAELTNIGSFDKAWIKENNQWYLVKKGNAKSIYAELFSYKLGKYLGLPMANYQVKDGLLYSPNFTNESKILEHYASYRYKFEKLDIDEKTVRNNLLTVGLDEQYLNILFLDAVVSNIDRHEHNYGVIKSSSTGNLIGLAPNFDNNLAFGGPSNPSSGQLKMYLTDFGIQNNQATMVKKMSMNLIHEIDKQVRMIINPVELSTQLVEEYFKGILSILCV
;
A
#
# COMPACT_ATOMS: atom_id res chain seq x y z
N MET A 1 5.92 29.12 -12.24
CA MET A 1 6.52 27.77 -12.33
C MET A 1 5.72 26.85 -11.42
N PRO A 2 5.52 25.57 -11.77
CA PRO A 2 4.80 24.65 -10.90
C PRO A 2 5.57 24.43 -9.58
N ILE A 3 4.83 24.33 -8.50
CA ILE A 3 5.35 24.12 -7.15
C ILE A 3 4.74 22.83 -6.61
N LEU A 4 5.60 21.92 -6.13
CA LEU A 4 5.16 20.81 -5.31
C LEU A 4 4.85 21.35 -3.92
N MET A 5 3.61 21.19 -3.51
CA MET A 5 3.05 21.65 -2.26
C MET A 5 2.80 20.45 -1.34
N ASN A 6 2.86 20.67 -0.03
CA ASN A 6 2.27 19.82 0.99
C ASN A 6 1.22 20.64 1.75
N LYS A 7 -0.07 20.40 1.44
CA LYS A 7 -1.17 21.29 1.83
C LYS A 7 -0.88 22.74 1.43
N ALA A 8 -0.72 23.64 2.39
CA ALA A 8 -0.43 25.06 2.16
C ALA A 8 1.08 25.39 2.13
N LYS A 9 1.97 24.42 2.41
CA LYS A 9 3.41 24.65 2.46
C LYS A 9 4.04 24.31 1.13
N GLU A 10 4.90 25.17 0.62
CA GLU A 10 5.73 24.93 -0.57
C GLU A 10 6.88 23.98 -0.21
N VAL A 11 7.15 22.98 -1.05
CA VAL A 11 8.16 21.94 -0.80
C VAL A 11 9.30 22.06 -1.81
N LEU A 12 8.97 22.05 -3.11
CA LEU A 12 9.92 22.15 -4.22
C LEU A 12 9.34 23.02 -5.33
N GLU A 13 10.17 23.81 -5.97
CA GLU A 13 9.89 24.43 -7.26
C GLU A 13 10.50 23.57 -8.37
N PHE A 14 9.82 23.38 -9.49
CA PHE A 14 10.35 22.60 -10.61
C PHE A 14 9.92 23.14 -11.96
N THR A 15 10.62 22.72 -13.02
CA THR A 15 10.23 22.99 -14.41
C THR A 15 10.03 21.70 -15.18
N LEU A 16 9.20 21.76 -16.22
CA LEU A 16 8.95 20.64 -17.12
C LEU A 16 9.50 20.96 -18.51
N HIS A 17 10.17 20.01 -19.13
CA HIS A 17 10.56 20.06 -20.54
C HIS A 17 10.07 18.78 -21.24
N ARG A 18 9.18 18.94 -22.23
CA ARG A 18 8.56 17.81 -22.96
C ARG A 18 8.03 16.72 -22.02
N ASN A 19 7.38 17.14 -20.94
CA ASN A 19 6.76 16.31 -19.89
C ASN A 19 7.70 15.63 -18.88
N TYR A 20 9.01 15.88 -18.95
CA TYR A 20 9.97 15.43 -17.94
C TYR A 20 10.35 16.57 -17.01
N VAL A 21 10.68 16.23 -15.77
CA VAL A 21 11.24 17.19 -14.82
C VAL A 21 12.62 17.63 -15.30
N ALA A 22 12.76 18.91 -15.60
CA ALA A 22 14.00 19.48 -16.13
C ALA A 22 14.88 20.07 -15.01
N THR A 23 14.28 20.81 -14.09
CA THR A 23 14.96 21.38 -12.94
C THR A 23 14.13 21.21 -11.68
N VAL A 24 14.79 21.12 -10.53
CA VAL A 24 14.18 21.07 -9.19
C VAL A 24 14.98 21.99 -8.29
N LYS A 25 14.27 22.75 -7.45
CA LYS A 25 14.83 23.65 -6.46
C LYS A 25 14.15 23.42 -5.11
N ALA A 26 14.95 23.24 -4.07
CA ALA A 26 14.47 23.10 -2.70
C ALA A 26 13.76 24.37 -2.22
N ILE A 27 12.66 24.19 -1.48
CA ILE A 27 12.03 25.24 -0.67
C ILE A 27 11.92 24.78 0.78
N ASN A 28 11.29 23.63 1.04
CA ASN A 28 11.15 23.05 2.38
C ASN A 28 11.36 21.54 2.33
N LEU A 29 12.60 21.12 2.57
CA LEU A 29 12.99 19.71 2.51
C LEU A 29 12.60 18.92 3.76
N GLU A 30 12.34 19.57 4.91
CA GLU A 30 11.98 18.87 6.15
C GLU A 30 10.69 18.06 5.99
N ILE A 31 9.73 18.61 5.26
CA ILE A 31 8.43 17.98 5.01
C ILE A 31 8.35 17.22 3.67
N ALA A 32 9.44 17.17 2.92
CA ALA A 32 9.51 16.45 1.66
C ALA A 32 9.52 14.93 1.88
N PRO A 33 9.04 14.13 0.90
CA PRO A 33 9.39 12.72 0.82
C PRO A 33 10.91 12.55 0.80
N GLU A 34 11.44 11.52 1.45
CA GLU A 34 12.88 11.30 1.63
C GLU A 34 13.59 11.22 0.27
N MET A 35 13.01 10.52 -0.72
CA MET A 35 13.59 10.45 -2.07
C MET A 35 13.67 11.78 -2.81
N LEU A 36 12.98 12.82 -2.34
CA LEU A 36 12.99 14.14 -2.98
C LEU A 36 13.94 15.12 -2.30
N LYS A 37 14.52 14.77 -1.15
CA LYS A 37 15.41 15.66 -0.39
C LYS A 37 16.71 15.98 -1.11
N ASP A 38 17.16 15.09 -1.99
CA ASP A 38 18.35 15.30 -2.82
C ASP A 38 18.12 16.30 -3.97
N THR A 39 16.90 16.81 -4.16
CA THR A 39 16.55 17.77 -5.23
C THR A 39 16.92 17.31 -6.64
N ASN A 40 16.98 16.00 -6.86
CA ASN A 40 17.33 15.41 -8.14
C ASN A 40 16.09 15.40 -9.07
N PRO A 41 16.16 16.00 -10.28
CA PRO A 41 15.05 15.99 -11.23
C PRO A 41 14.57 14.58 -11.60
N GLY A 42 15.49 13.62 -11.74
CA GLY A 42 15.18 12.23 -12.03
C GLY A 42 14.45 11.52 -10.89
N LEU A 43 14.72 11.89 -9.63
CA LEU A 43 13.99 11.36 -8.48
C LEU A 43 12.58 11.96 -8.36
N LEU A 44 12.39 13.25 -8.69
CA LEU A 44 11.04 13.81 -8.76
C LEU A 44 10.20 13.14 -9.86
N ASP A 45 10.82 12.92 -11.02
CA ASP A 45 10.20 12.20 -12.14
C ASP A 45 9.88 10.73 -11.79
N ALA A 46 10.78 10.04 -11.08
CA ALA A 46 10.53 8.71 -10.53
C ALA A 46 9.39 8.70 -9.51
N TRP A 47 9.36 9.66 -8.57
CA TRP A 47 8.31 9.78 -7.57
C TRP A 47 6.93 10.03 -8.19
N PHE A 48 6.85 10.77 -9.30
CA PHE A 48 5.61 10.88 -10.08
C PHE A 48 5.22 9.56 -10.73
N ARG A 49 6.16 8.80 -11.31
CA ARG A 49 5.85 7.49 -11.90
C ARG A 49 5.41 6.45 -10.87
N ASP A 50 6.07 6.41 -9.73
CA ASP A 50 5.88 5.38 -8.69
C ASP A 50 4.52 5.49 -8.00
N ARG A 51 3.92 6.68 -8.01
CA ARG A 51 2.55 6.91 -7.49
C ARG A 51 1.46 6.83 -8.55
N SER A 52 1.80 6.65 -9.82
CA SER A 52 0.82 6.54 -10.90
C SER A 52 0.02 5.26 -10.78
N LEU A 53 -1.25 5.30 -11.20
CA LEU A 53 -2.01 4.08 -11.42
C LEU A 53 -1.24 3.09 -12.32
N ASP A 54 -1.39 1.80 -12.01
CA ASP A 54 -0.71 0.74 -12.71
C ASP A 54 -1.30 0.49 -14.11
N LEU A 55 -0.51 0.79 -15.15
CA LEU A 55 -0.90 0.67 -16.55
C LEU A 55 -0.94 -0.80 -17.04
N THR A 56 -0.51 -1.77 -16.23
CA THR A 56 -0.70 -3.20 -16.54
C THR A 56 -2.16 -3.63 -16.36
N ARG A 57 -2.94 -2.94 -15.51
CA ARG A 57 -4.36 -3.22 -15.29
C ARG A 57 -5.21 -2.86 -16.51
N SER A 58 -5.99 -3.82 -17.00
CA SER A 58 -6.89 -3.60 -18.13
C SER A 58 -7.94 -2.52 -17.84
N ASN A 59 -8.54 -2.55 -16.65
CA ASN A 59 -9.53 -1.56 -16.21
C ASN A 59 -8.93 -0.16 -16.01
N ALA A 60 -7.67 -0.07 -15.58
CA ALA A 60 -6.94 1.20 -15.50
C ALA A 60 -6.78 1.84 -16.88
N ARG A 61 -6.31 1.07 -17.87
CA ARG A 61 -6.17 1.56 -19.25
C ARG A 61 -7.51 1.95 -19.86
N LEU A 62 -8.58 1.20 -19.55
CA LEU A 62 -9.92 1.55 -19.94
C LEU A 62 -10.36 2.88 -19.33
N LEU A 63 -10.15 3.09 -18.02
CA LEU A 63 -10.46 4.35 -17.35
C LEU A 63 -9.75 5.53 -18.03
N LEU A 64 -8.45 5.42 -18.30
CA LEU A 64 -7.69 6.48 -18.99
C LEU A 64 -8.27 6.78 -20.37
N LYS A 65 -8.62 5.75 -21.14
CA LYS A 65 -9.28 5.91 -22.44
C LYS A 65 -10.62 6.63 -22.31
N LYS A 66 -11.45 6.27 -21.32
CA LYS A 66 -12.76 6.90 -21.09
C LYS A 66 -12.62 8.35 -20.63
N MET A 67 -11.55 8.69 -19.90
CA MET A 67 -11.26 10.06 -19.47
C MET A 67 -10.47 10.89 -20.49
N GLN A 68 -10.07 10.30 -21.63
CA GLN A 68 -9.23 10.94 -22.64
C GLN A 68 -7.91 11.45 -22.06
N LEU A 69 -7.29 10.65 -21.19
CA LEU A 69 -6.03 10.95 -20.51
C LEU A 69 -4.84 10.25 -21.18
N PRO A 70 -3.61 10.81 -21.05
CA PRO A 70 -2.42 10.19 -21.59
C PRO A 70 -2.13 8.85 -20.91
N ASN A 71 -1.50 7.94 -21.66
CA ASN A 71 -1.02 6.65 -21.14
C ASN A 71 0.46 6.74 -20.72
N SER A 72 0.81 7.79 -19.98
CA SER A 72 2.15 8.08 -19.47
C SER A 72 2.07 8.33 -17.98
N LYS A 73 2.83 7.57 -17.18
CA LYS A 73 2.72 7.55 -15.71
C LYS A 73 2.95 8.94 -15.09
N ALA A 74 4.07 9.59 -15.41
CA ALA A 74 4.39 10.89 -14.83
C ALA A 74 3.41 11.97 -15.31
N GLU A 75 3.10 12.00 -16.61
CA GLU A 75 2.13 12.95 -17.18
C GLU A 75 0.76 12.81 -16.56
N LEU A 76 0.30 11.58 -16.32
CA LEU A 76 -0.98 11.30 -15.69
C LEU A 76 -1.05 11.89 -14.28
N VAL A 77 0.01 11.68 -13.50
CA VAL A 77 0.10 12.17 -12.12
C VAL A 77 0.16 13.70 -12.11
N ILE A 78 0.95 14.32 -12.99
CA ILE A 78 1.01 15.78 -13.13
C ILE A 78 -0.35 16.33 -13.55
N ALA A 79 -1.01 15.70 -14.54
CA ALA A 79 -2.35 16.04 -15.00
C ALA A 79 -3.43 15.89 -13.90
N ASN A 80 -3.18 15.07 -12.88
CA ASN A 80 -4.01 14.93 -11.69
C ASN A 80 -3.58 15.86 -10.52
N LYS A 81 -2.72 16.85 -10.77
CA LYS A 81 -2.08 17.70 -9.75
C LYS A 81 -1.36 16.90 -8.64
N ALA A 82 -0.86 15.71 -8.96
CA ALA A 82 -0.23 14.76 -8.02
C ALA A 82 -1.07 14.37 -6.79
N LEU A 83 -2.38 14.64 -6.80
CA LEU A 83 -3.29 14.38 -5.69
C LEU A 83 -3.34 12.89 -5.36
N ASN A 84 -3.24 12.53 -4.08
CA ASN A 84 -3.31 11.16 -3.58
C ASN A 84 -4.18 11.09 -2.30
N LEU A 85 -4.80 9.93 -2.04
CA LEU A 85 -5.52 9.67 -0.78
C LEU A 85 -4.58 9.21 0.35
N THR A 86 -3.39 8.71 0.02
CA THR A 86 -2.41 8.23 1.01
C THR A 86 -1.45 9.33 1.50
N ASP A 87 -1.41 10.49 0.84
CA ASP A 87 -0.59 11.63 1.25
C ASP A 87 -1.32 12.98 1.05
N THR A 88 -0.60 14.09 1.25
CA THR A 88 -1.12 15.46 1.14
C THR A 88 -0.35 16.32 0.15
N PHE A 89 0.45 15.71 -0.73
CA PHE A 89 1.21 16.43 -1.74
C PHE A 89 0.34 16.75 -2.95
N TRP A 90 0.59 17.90 -3.57
CA TRP A 90 -0.10 18.31 -4.80
C TRP A 90 0.72 19.33 -5.58
N ILE A 91 0.40 19.52 -6.86
CA ILE A 91 1.05 20.50 -7.73
C ILE A 91 0.16 21.74 -7.83
N LYS A 92 0.73 22.87 -7.40
CA LYS A 92 0.19 24.21 -7.65
C LYS A 92 0.81 24.75 -8.94
N GLU A 93 -0.02 25.15 -9.88
CA GLU A 93 0.42 25.64 -11.19
C GLU A 93 0.14 27.13 -11.36
N VAL A 94 -0.95 27.60 -10.74
CA VAL A 94 -1.42 28.98 -10.85
C VAL A 94 -1.40 29.66 -9.48
N GLU A 95 -1.08 30.94 -9.48
CA GLU A 95 -1.16 31.75 -8.27
C GLU A 95 -2.62 31.82 -7.76
N GLY A 96 -2.79 31.79 -6.43
CA GLY A 96 -4.12 31.82 -5.81
C GLY A 96 -4.80 30.46 -5.63
N GLU A 97 -4.35 29.38 -6.29
CA GLU A 97 -4.86 28.02 -6.04
C GLU A 97 -4.63 27.60 -4.58
N LYS A 98 -5.66 27.03 -3.94
CA LYS A 98 -5.58 26.52 -2.56
C LYS A 98 -5.78 25.03 -2.51
N TYR A 99 -5.09 24.36 -1.57
CA TYR A 99 -5.25 22.92 -1.36
C TYR A 99 -6.70 22.51 -1.11
N SER A 100 -7.47 23.33 -0.42
CA SER A 100 -8.89 23.08 -0.13
C SER A 100 -9.75 22.85 -1.37
N ASP A 101 -9.37 23.45 -2.50
CA ASP A 101 -10.18 23.44 -3.74
C ASP A 101 -9.99 22.09 -4.49
N PHE A 102 -8.83 21.47 -4.28
CA PHE A 102 -8.41 20.27 -4.99
C PHE A 102 -8.41 19.01 -4.13
N CYS A 103 -8.29 19.14 -2.80
CA CYS A 103 -8.16 18.04 -1.85
C CYS A 103 -9.22 16.94 -2.06
N ILE A 104 -8.80 15.82 -2.66
CA ILE A 104 -9.68 14.69 -2.96
C ILE A 104 -10.18 13.99 -1.69
N GLN A 105 -9.46 14.10 -0.57
CA GLN A 105 -9.93 13.56 0.72
C GLN A 105 -11.26 14.20 1.16
N ARG A 106 -11.51 15.47 0.80
CA ARG A 106 -12.74 16.21 1.11
C ARG A 106 -13.86 15.99 0.08
N LYS A 107 -13.56 15.39 -1.07
CA LYS A 107 -14.53 15.12 -2.15
C LYS A 107 -15.22 13.77 -1.98
N SER A 108 -16.20 13.49 -2.83
CA SER A 108 -16.85 12.18 -2.94
C SER A 108 -16.19 11.33 -4.04
N SER A 109 -16.27 10.01 -3.93
CA SER A 109 -15.92 9.12 -5.04
C SER A 109 -16.93 9.28 -6.19
N ASN A 110 -16.46 9.16 -7.43
CA ASN A 110 -17.32 9.17 -8.62
C ASN A 110 -17.72 7.71 -8.98
N PRO A 111 -19.02 7.36 -8.99
CA PRO A 111 -19.47 6.00 -9.27
C PRO A 111 -19.02 5.45 -10.62
N TYR A 112 -18.97 6.28 -11.67
CA TYR A 112 -18.52 5.83 -12.99
C TYR A 112 -17.03 5.48 -12.99
N ILE A 113 -16.21 6.28 -12.30
CA ILE A 113 -14.78 5.99 -12.13
C ILE A 113 -14.60 4.70 -11.33
N VAL A 114 -15.33 4.54 -10.22
CA VAL A 114 -15.28 3.35 -9.37
C VAL A 114 -15.67 2.10 -10.16
N ASN A 115 -16.79 2.12 -10.88
CA ASN A 115 -17.27 0.96 -11.62
C ASN A 115 -16.34 0.61 -12.80
N THR A 116 -15.82 1.60 -13.52
CA THR A 116 -14.83 1.36 -14.57
C THR A 116 -13.55 0.75 -13.98
N SER A 117 -13.05 1.25 -12.85
CA SER A 117 -11.84 0.73 -12.19
C SER A 117 -11.98 -0.69 -11.63
N LEU A 118 -13.17 -1.07 -11.14
CA LEU A 118 -13.43 -2.38 -10.53
C LEU A 118 -13.96 -3.43 -11.52
N SER A 119 -14.77 -3.03 -12.48
CA SER A 119 -15.57 -3.95 -13.31
C SER A 119 -15.47 -3.69 -14.81
N GLY A 120 -14.78 -2.62 -15.23
CA GLY A 120 -14.56 -2.35 -16.65
C GLY A 120 -15.77 -1.75 -17.37
N ASP A 121 -16.64 -1.03 -16.66
CA ASP A 121 -17.79 -0.33 -17.25
C ASP A 121 -17.36 0.59 -18.41
N LEU A 122 -18.12 0.54 -19.51
CA LEU A 122 -17.80 1.23 -20.76
C LEU A 122 -18.38 2.65 -20.87
N VAL A 123 -18.74 3.27 -19.76
CA VAL A 123 -19.32 4.62 -19.72
C VAL A 123 -18.28 5.69 -20.06
N GLN A 124 -18.68 6.74 -20.80
CA GLN A 124 -17.82 7.89 -21.08
C GLN A 124 -17.71 8.78 -19.83
N ILE A 125 -16.49 9.19 -19.47
CA ILE A 125 -16.21 9.92 -18.22
C ILE A 125 -15.53 11.25 -18.56
N ASN A 126 -16.03 12.35 -18.02
CA ASN A 126 -15.37 13.64 -18.16
C ASN A 126 -14.05 13.67 -17.38
N ARG A 127 -13.03 14.34 -17.93
CA ARG A 127 -11.75 14.52 -17.23
C ARG A 127 -11.98 15.27 -15.91
N MET A 128 -11.50 14.69 -14.81
CA MET A 128 -11.59 15.29 -13.48
C MET A 128 -10.48 14.76 -12.57
N TYR A 129 -10.11 15.56 -11.57
CA TYR A 129 -9.21 15.11 -10.50
C TYR A 129 -9.89 14.03 -9.67
N ASN A 130 -9.19 12.92 -9.43
CA ASN A 130 -9.73 11.80 -8.68
C ASN A 130 -8.62 10.95 -8.05
N ALA A 131 -9.03 10.02 -7.19
CA ALA A 131 -8.12 9.14 -6.45
C ALA A 131 -7.54 7.99 -7.28
N GLU A 132 -8.17 7.61 -8.39
CA GLU A 132 -7.76 6.43 -9.15
C GLU A 132 -6.49 6.67 -9.96
N LEU A 133 -6.23 7.91 -10.38
CA LEU A 133 -5.05 8.23 -11.19
C LEU A 133 -3.73 8.08 -10.41
N THR A 134 -3.82 7.98 -9.08
CA THR A 134 -2.69 7.72 -8.17
C THR A 134 -2.88 6.46 -7.30
N ASN A 135 -3.76 5.55 -7.74
CA ASN A 135 -4.06 4.30 -7.06
C ASN A 135 -3.16 3.16 -7.56
N ILE A 136 -2.05 2.92 -6.85
CA ILE A 136 -1.00 1.97 -7.25
C ILE A 136 -1.39 0.49 -7.09
N GLY A 137 -0.61 -0.38 -7.72
CA GLY A 137 -0.69 -1.85 -7.63
C GLY A 137 -1.60 -2.52 -8.66
N SER A 138 -1.38 -3.82 -8.86
CA SER A 138 -1.74 -4.52 -10.10
C SER A 138 -3.09 -5.22 -10.11
N PHE A 139 -3.76 -5.34 -8.96
CA PHE A 139 -5.10 -5.93 -8.85
C PHE A 139 -6.21 -4.90 -9.07
N ASP A 140 -7.38 -5.34 -9.52
CA ASP A 140 -8.54 -4.47 -9.68
C ASP A 140 -8.99 -3.91 -8.33
N LYS A 141 -8.98 -2.58 -8.24
CA LYS A 141 -9.26 -1.84 -7.02
C LYS A 141 -9.75 -0.44 -7.34
N ALA A 142 -10.52 0.14 -6.42
CA ALA A 142 -10.97 1.52 -6.46
C ALA A 142 -11.16 2.10 -5.07
N TRP A 143 -11.04 3.41 -4.96
CA TRP A 143 -11.38 4.16 -3.76
C TRP A 143 -12.86 4.56 -3.75
N ILE A 144 -13.55 4.19 -2.68
CA ILE A 144 -14.96 4.55 -2.45
C ILE A 144 -15.06 5.34 -1.16
N LYS A 145 -15.86 6.41 -1.15
CA LYS A 145 -16.18 7.14 0.07
C LYS A 145 -17.60 6.80 0.53
N GLU A 146 -17.72 6.18 1.69
CA GLU A 146 -19.00 5.86 2.35
C GLU A 146 -18.99 6.47 3.75
N ASN A 147 -20.09 7.10 4.18
CA ASN A 147 -20.23 7.71 5.52
C ASN A 147 -19.05 8.60 5.93
N ASN A 148 -18.56 9.41 4.99
CA ASN A 148 -17.40 10.29 5.13
C ASN A 148 -16.05 9.58 5.40
N GLN A 149 -15.98 8.26 5.25
CA GLN A 149 -14.76 7.46 5.35
C GLN A 149 -14.36 6.95 3.96
N TRP A 150 -13.08 7.05 3.63
CA TRP A 150 -12.52 6.45 2.42
C TRP A 150 -12.18 4.98 2.65
N TYR A 151 -12.49 4.14 1.67
CA TYR A 151 -12.16 2.73 1.62
C TYR A 151 -11.43 2.41 0.32
N LEU A 152 -10.33 1.67 0.41
CA LEU A 152 -9.78 0.98 -0.75
C LEU A 152 -10.56 -0.33 -0.90
N VAL A 153 -11.31 -0.43 -1.99
CA VAL A 153 -12.09 -1.61 -2.33
C VAL A 153 -11.29 -2.43 -3.33
N LYS A 154 -11.00 -3.68 -2.99
CA LYS A 154 -10.29 -4.63 -3.83
C LYS A 154 -11.25 -5.69 -4.36
N LYS A 155 -11.11 -6.00 -5.65
CA LYS A 155 -11.76 -7.14 -6.30
C LYS A 155 -10.71 -8.21 -6.56
N GLY A 156 -11.05 -9.45 -6.23
CA GLY A 156 -10.16 -10.59 -6.39
C GLY A 156 -10.92 -11.89 -6.48
N ASN A 157 -10.22 -12.97 -6.80
CA ASN A 157 -10.79 -14.31 -6.72
C ASN A 157 -10.89 -14.77 -5.25
N ALA A 158 -11.63 -15.85 -5.01
CA ALA A 158 -11.84 -16.41 -3.68
C ALA A 158 -10.52 -16.68 -2.92
N LYS A 159 -9.47 -17.18 -3.61
CA LYS A 159 -8.15 -17.45 -3.00
C LYS A 159 -7.48 -16.16 -2.49
N SER A 160 -7.46 -15.11 -3.30
CA SER A 160 -6.84 -13.82 -2.93
C SER A 160 -7.59 -13.10 -1.80
N ILE A 161 -8.92 -13.17 -1.80
CA ILE A 161 -9.76 -12.62 -0.73
C ILE A 161 -9.55 -13.43 0.56
N TYR A 162 -9.53 -14.76 0.47
CA TYR A 162 -9.23 -15.64 1.60
C TYR A 162 -7.85 -15.32 2.20
N ALA A 163 -6.81 -15.23 1.37
CA ALA A 163 -5.44 -14.95 1.79
C ALA A 163 -5.33 -13.64 2.58
N GLU A 164 -5.94 -12.56 2.06
CA GLU A 164 -5.95 -11.25 2.72
C GLU A 164 -6.71 -11.31 4.06
N LEU A 165 -7.93 -11.87 4.09
CA LEU A 165 -8.74 -11.94 5.30
C LEU A 165 -8.14 -12.85 6.37
N PHE A 166 -7.57 -13.99 5.98
CA PHE A 166 -6.91 -14.90 6.90
C PHE A 166 -5.68 -14.24 7.51
N SER A 167 -4.82 -13.64 6.68
CA SER A 167 -3.60 -12.95 7.15
C SER A 167 -3.95 -11.79 8.08
N TYR A 168 -4.99 -11.01 7.73
CA TYR A 168 -5.55 -9.96 8.57
C TYR A 168 -6.00 -10.49 9.94
N LYS A 169 -6.85 -11.52 9.97
CA LYS A 169 -7.39 -12.08 11.21
C LYS A 169 -6.29 -12.69 12.08
N LEU A 170 -5.37 -13.44 11.48
CA LEU A 170 -4.22 -14.01 12.19
C LEU A 170 -3.35 -12.88 12.77
N GLY A 171 -2.95 -11.91 11.95
CA GLY A 171 -2.15 -10.77 12.41
C GLY A 171 -2.80 -10.01 13.56
N LYS A 172 -4.10 -9.72 13.48
CA LYS A 172 -4.86 -9.07 14.58
C LYS A 172 -4.88 -9.93 15.85
N TYR A 173 -5.09 -11.23 15.74
CA TYR A 173 -5.07 -12.15 16.89
C TYR A 173 -3.70 -12.21 17.56
N LEU A 174 -2.63 -12.16 16.76
CA LEU A 174 -1.24 -12.11 17.25
C LEU A 174 -0.87 -10.75 17.85
N GLY A 175 -1.71 -9.72 17.70
CA GLY A 175 -1.49 -8.38 18.25
C GLY A 175 -0.71 -7.46 17.31
N LEU A 176 -0.62 -7.81 16.02
CA LEU A 176 0.05 -6.98 15.02
C LEU A 176 -0.83 -5.80 14.59
N PRO A 177 -0.24 -4.61 14.35
CA PRO A 177 -0.91 -3.53 13.64
C PRO A 177 -1.20 -3.99 12.20
N MET A 178 -2.48 -4.20 11.87
CA MET A 178 -2.93 -4.56 10.52
C MET A 178 -3.88 -3.49 9.98
N ALA A 179 -3.83 -3.24 8.67
CA ALA A 179 -4.95 -2.62 7.98
C ALA A 179 -6.21 -3.46 8.21
N ASN A 180 -7.35 -2.78 8.40
CA ASN A 180 -8.61 -3.48 8.67
C ASN A 180 -9.24 -3.93 7.35
N TYR A 181 -9.99 -5.02 7.39
CA TYR A 181 -10.72 -5.52 6.23
C TYR A 181 -12.11 -6.00 6.61
N GLN A 182 -13.06 -5.72 5.74
CA GLN A 182 -14.43 -6.22 5.78
C GLN A 182 -14.86 -6.61 4.36
N VAL A 183 -15.85 -7.48 4.23
CA VAL A 183 -16.40 -7.87 2.93
C VAL A 183 -17.83 -7.38 2.81
N LYS A 184 -18.15 -6.80 1.66
CA LYS A 184 -19.49 -6.36 1.27
C LYS A 184 -19.68 -6.70 -0.20
N ASP A 185 -20.74 -7.43 -0.52
CA ASP A 185 -21.08 -7.86 -1.89
C ASP A 185 -19.94 -8.55 -2.63
N GLY A 186 -19.18 -9.41 -1.94
CA GLY A 186 -18.03 -10.14 -2.49
C GLY A 186 -16.78 -9.29 -2.74
N LEU A 187 -16.78 -8.01 -2.37
CA LEU A 187 -15.64 -7.11 -2.48
C LEU A 187 -15.01 -6.85 -1.11
N LEU A 188 -13.70 -6.69 -1.09
CA LEU A 188 -12.92 -6.49 0.13
C LEU A 188 -12.68 -4.99 0.35
N TYR A 189 -13.21 -4.45 1.44
CA TYR A 189 -13.13 -3.04 1.81
C TYR A 189 -12.08 -2.87 2.91
N SER A 190 -11.12 -1.99 2.68
CA SER A 190 -10.14 -1.57 3.69
C SER A 190 -10.27 -0.07 3.98
N PRO A 191 -10.61 0.36 5.20
CA PRO A 191 -10.68 1.78 5.51
C PRO A 191 -9.29 2.41 5.41
N ASN A 192 -9.23 3.59 4.78
CA ASN A 192 -7.99 4.36 4.68
C ASN A 192 -7.47 4.71 6.08
N PHE A 193 -6.23 4.34 6.36
CA PHE A 193 -5.55 4.62 7.63
C PHE A 193 -4.75 5.95 7.60
N THR A 194 -4.72 6.65 6.47
CA THR A 194 -4.15 8.00 6.31
C THR A 194 -5.24 9.07 6.32
N ASN A 195 -4.83 10.34 6.46
CA ASN A 195 -5.70 11.52 6.36
C ASN A 195 -4.86 12.79 6.22
N GLU A 196 -5.49 13.98 6.27
CA GLU A 196 -4.79 15.27 6.14
C GLU A 196 -3.74 15.55 7.22
N SER A 197 -3.67 14.77 8.30
CA SER A 197 -2.67 14.86 9.38
C SER A 197 -1.59 13.76 9.33
N LYS A 198 -1.88 12.61 8.70
CA LYS A 198 -1.02 11.43 8.66
C LYS A 198 -0.89 10.93 7.22
N ILE A 199 0.33 10.92 6.69
CA ILE A 199 0.63 10.41 5.34
C ILE A 199 1.34 9.07 5.41
N LEU A 200 1.16 8.24 4.38
CA LEU A 200 1.97 7.07 4.11
C LEU A 200 3.11 7.45 3.16
N GLU A 201 4.34 7.14 3.55
CA GLU A 201 5.47 7.11 2.64
C GLU A 201 5.95 5.66 2.51
N HIS A 202 5.77 5.09 1.32
CA HIS A 202 6.24 3.73 1.01
C HIS A 202 7.76 3.62 1.17
N TYR A 203 8.25 2.43 1.52
CA TYR A 203 9.68 2.21 1.69
C TYR A 203 10.48 2.47 0.40
N ALA A 204 9.85 2.28 -0.78
CA ALA A 204 10.39 2.68 -2.08
C ALA A 204 10.97 4.11 -2.09
N SER A 205 10.29 5.02 -1.38
CA SER A 205 10.68 6.42 -1.20
C SER A 205 11.46 6.63 0.10
N TYR A 206 11.01 6.04 1.21
CA TYR A 206 11.62 6.26 2.53
C TYR A 206 13.06 5.73 2.63
N ARG A 207 13.44 4.71 1.84
CA ARG A 207 14.79 4.14 1.83
C ARG A 207 15.90 5.15 1.53
N TYR A 208 15.57 6.24 0.81
CA TYR A 208 16.50 7.34 0.52
C TYR A 208 16.91 8.15 1.75
N LYS A 209 16.30 7.90 2.91
CA LYS A 209 16.78 8.41 4.20
C LYS A 209 18.14 7.82 4.60
N PHE A 210 18.47 6.64 4.08
CA PHE A 210 19.61 5.84 4.51
C PHE A 210 20.70 5.80 3.44
N GLU A 211 21.92 5.51 3.87
CA GLU A 211 23.07 5.38 2.97
C GLU A 211 22.94 4.16 2.04
N LYS A 212 22.43 3.04 2.56
CA LYS A 212 22.21 1.81 1.79
C LYS A 212 20.78 1.74 1.29
N LEU A 213 20.62 1.67 -0.03
CA LEU A 213 19.32 1.65 -0.70
C LEU A 213 18.85 0.22 -1.07
N ASP A 214 19.66 -0.80 -0.78
CA ASP A 214 19.33 -2.19 -1.03
C ASP A 214 18.04 -2.58 -0.30
N ILE A 215 17.26 -3.44 -0.96
CA ILE A 215 15.94 -3.89 -0.51
C ILE A 215 15.97 -5.29 0.08
N ASP A 216 17.14 -5.88 0.27
CA ASP A 216 17.27 -7.15 0.98
C ASP A 216 16.89 -6.97 2.46
N GLU A 217 16.27 -7.99 3.05
CA GLU A 217 15.66 -7.89 4.38
C GLU A 217 16.66 -7.50 5.48
N LYS A 218 17.94 -7.90 5.38
CA LYS A 218 18.97 -7.57 6.36
C LYS A 218 19.36 -6.10 6.28
N THR A 219 19.55 -5.57 5.07
CA THR A 219 19.81 -4.14 4.89
C THR A 219 18.63 -3.30 5.35
N VAL A 220 17.40 -3.67 4.96
CA VAL A 220 16.18 -2.95 5.38
C VAL A 220 16.02 -2.95 6.90
N ARG A 221 16.21 -4.10 7.55
CA ARG A 221 16.19 -4.21 9.02
C ARG A 221 17.22 -3.27 9.66
N ASN A 222 18.46 -3.28 9.17
CA ASN A 222 19.53 -2.44 9.72
C ASN A 222 19.25 -0.95 9.54
N ASN A 223 18.69 -0.55 8.40
CA ASN A 223 18.24 0.81 8.18
C ASN A 223 17.13 1.20 9.16
N LEU A 224 16.09 0.37 9.28
CA LEU A 224 14.95 0.64 10.17
C LEU A 224 15.33 0.60 11.66
N LEU A 225 16.38 -0.12 12.04
CA LEU A 225 16.95 -0.10 13.40
C LEU A 225 17.42 1.30 13.78
N THR A 226 18.04 2.05 12.84
CA THR A 226 18.52 3.42 13.11
C THR A 226 17.42 4.42 13.43
N VAL A 227 16.15 4.07 13.13
CA VAL A 227 14.96 4.88 13.41
C VAL A 227 13.99 4.18 14.38
N GLY A 228 14.41 3.08 15.02
CA GLY A 228 13.61 2.36 16.02
C GLY A 228 12.39 1.63 15.47
N LEU A 229 12.44 1.17 14.22
CA LEU A 229 11.33 0.47 13.54
C LEU A 229 11.66 -0.99 13.14
N ASP A 230 12.86 -1.48 13.44
CA ASP A 230 13.28 -2.83 13.05
C ASP A 230 12.38 -3.92 13.66
N GLU A 231 11.97 -3.79 14.93
CA GLU A 231 11.08 -4.77 15.55
C GLU A 231 9.72 -4.85 14.82
N GLN A 232 9.14 -3.70 14.44
CA GLN A 232 7.89 -3.64 13.70
C GLN A 232 8.04 -4.25 12.30
N TYR A 233 9.18 -4.02 11.65
CA TYR A 233 9.48 -4.62 10.34
C TYR A 233 9.67 -6.14 10.42
N LEU A 234 10.41 -6.62 11.42
CA LEU A 234 10.59 -8.05 11.67
C LEU A 234 9.27 -8.75 11.95
N ASN A 235 8.30 -8.07 12.56
CA ASN A 235 6.95 -8.60 12.77
C ASN A 235 6.16 -8.74 11.46
N ILE A 236 6.33 -7.83 10.50
CA ILE A 236 5.76 -7.98 9.14
C ILE A 236 6.36 -9.22 8.48
N LEU A 237 7.70 -9.32 8.47
CA LEU A 237 8.40 -10.45 7.86
C LEU A 237 8.04 -11.79 8.53
N PHE A 238 7.90 -11.80 9.86
CA PHE A 238 7.45 -12.99 10.58
C PHE A 238 6.06 -13.43 10.15
N LEU A 239 5.10 -12.50 10.06
CA LEU A 239 3.76 -12.83 9.57
C LEU A 239 3.82 -13.35 8.13
N ASP A 240 4.53 -12.65 7.25
CA ASP A 240 4.70 -13.05 5.84
C ASP A 240 5.28 -14.45 5.74
N ALA A 241 6.29 -14.78 6.55
CA ALA A 241 6.91 -16.09 6.60
C ALA A 241 5.96 -17.19 7.12
N VAL A 242 5.11 -16.86 8.10
CA VAL A 242 4.09 -17.76 8.66
C VAL A 242 2.96 -18.03 7.67
N VAL A 243 2.55 -17.03 6.88
CA VAL A 243 1.46 -17.17 5.91
C VAL A 243 1.95 -17.45 4.48
N SER A 244 3.26 -17.59 4.26
CA SER A 244 3.88 -17.72 2.94
C SER A 244 3.49 -16.58 1.98
N ASN A 245 3.60 -15.32 2.41
CA ASN A 245 3.39 -14.16 1.55
C ASN A 245 4.61 -13.88 0.68
N ILE A 246 4.46 -14.09 -0.62
CA ILE A 246 5.58 -14.04 -1.58
C ILE A 246 5.80 -12.65 -2.19
N ASP A 247 5.02 -11.64 -1.82
CA ASP A 247 4.98 -10.34 -2.50
C ASP A 247 5.18 -9.15 -1.54
N ARG A 248 6.07 -9.28 -0.55
CA ARG A 248 6.46 -8.15 0.30
C ARG A 248 7.53 -7.29 -0.37
N HIS A 249 7.11 -6.51 -1.37
CA HIS A 249 7.97 -5.52 -2.00
C HIS A 249 7.84 -4.13 -1.35
N GLU A 250 8.71 -3.18 -1.70
CA GLU A 250 8.90 -1.87 -1.07
C GLU A 250 7.72 -0.89 -1.17
N HIS A 251 6.68 -1.24 -1.94
CA HIS A 251 5.40 -0.52 -1.94
C HIS A 251 4.34 -1.16 -1.03
N ASN A 252 4.57 -2.37 -0.52
CA ASN A 252 3.66 -3.07 0.40
C ASN A 252 4.02 -2.81 1.87
N TYR A 253 4.94 -1.91 2.17
CA TYR A 253 5.18 -1.39 3.51
C TYR A 253 5.77 0.03 3.42
N GLY A 254 5.80 0.72 4.56
CA GLY A 254 6.25 2.10 4.62
C GLY A 254 6.03 2.69 6.00
N VAL A 255 6.28 3.98 6.12
CA VAL A 255 6.15 4.72 7.38
C VAL A 255 4.95 5.66 7.35
N ILE A 256 4.37 5.88 8.53
CA ILE A 256 3.40 6.95 8.75
C ILE A 256 4.15 8.18 9.25
N LYS A 257 3.94 9.31 8.60
CA LYS A 257 4.53 10.60 8.99
C LYS A 257 3.46 11.64 9.25
N SER A 258 3.75 12.58 10.14
CA SER A 258 2.95 13.80 10.28
C SER A 258 3.02 14.60 8.99
N SER A 259 1.88 14.88 8.37
CA SER A 259 1.82 15.71 7.15
C SER A 259 2.31 17.14 7.38
N SER A 260 2.23 17.63 8.62
CA SER A 260 2.53 19.02 8.96
C SER A 260 4.01 19.27 9.25
N THR A 261 4.71 18.26 9.78
CA THR A 261 6.10 18.37 10.26
C THR A 261 7.06 17.43 9.55
N GLY A 262 6.58 16.42 8.82
CA GLY A 262 7.44 15.37 8.24
C GLY A 262 7.92 14.34 9.26
N ASN A 263 7.64 14.53 10.56
CA ASN A 263 8.11 13.64 11.62
C ASN A 263 7.53 12.23 11.50
N LEU A 264 8.39 11.25 11.74
CA LEU A 264 8.03 9.84 11.82
C LEU A 264 7.07 9.58 12.99
N ILE A 265 5.98 8.87 12.73
CA ILE A 265 5.01 8.41 13.75
C ILE A 265 5.24 6.92 14.05
N GLY A 266 5.52 6.12 13.02
CA GLY A 266 5.73 4.68 13.16
C GLY A 266 5.70 3.98 11.81
N LEU A 267 5.79 2.65 11.82
CA LEU A 267 5.56 1.85 10.62
C LEU A 267 4.05 1.84 10.31
N ALA A 268 3.69 1.80 9.02
CA ALA A 268 2.31 1.63 8.63
C ALA A 268 1.75 0.30 9.15
N PRO A 269 0.44 0.21 9.47
CA PRO A 269 -0.19 -1.08 9.72
C PRO A 269 0.06 -2.01 8.54
N ASN A 270 0.33 -3.29 8.78
CA ASN A 270 0.60 -4.23 7.70
C ASN A 270 -0.61 -4.37 6.75
N PHE A 271 -0.38 -4.34 5.44
CA PHE A 271 -1.39 -4.36 4.39
C PHE A 271 -0.88 -5.17 3.18
N ASP A 272 -1.77 -5.47 2.23
CA ASP A 272 -1.49 -6.26 1.01
C ASP A 272 -0.88 -7.64 1.30
N ASN A 273 -1.72 -8.54 1.82
CA ASN A 273 -1.40 -9.95 2.02
C ASN A 273 -2.20 -10.87 1.07
N ASN A 274 -2.73 -10.34 -0.03
CA ASN A 274 -3.55 -11.08 -0.99
C ASN A 274 -2.79 -12.20 -1.74
N LEU A 275 -1.45 -12.14 -1.74
CA LEU A 275 -0.56 -13.19 -2.26
C LEU A 275 0.07 -14.06 -1.17
N ALA A 276 -0.49 -14.04 0.04
CA ALA A 276 -0.25 -15.09 1.03
C ALA A 276 -0.69 -16.47 0.50
N PHE A 277 -0.19 -17.51 1.17
CA PHE A 277 -0.34 -18.90 0.81
C PHE A 277 0.22 -19.25 -0.58
N GLY A 278 1.33 -18.60 -0.95
CA GLY A 278 2.02 -18.84 -2.22
C GLY A 278 1.36 -18.18 -3.44
N GLY A 279 0.36 -17.31 -3.27
CA GLY A 279 -0.27 -16.58 -4.37
C GLY A 279 -0.85 -17.51 -5.44
N PRO A 280 -0.38 -17.47 -6.70
CA PRO A 280 -0.81 -18.43 -7.73
C PRO A 280 -0.22 -19.85 -7.55
N SER A 281 0.80 -20.00 -6.71
CA SER A 281 1.47 -21.26 -6.38
C SER A 281 0.97 -21.84 -5.05
N ASN A 282 1.57 -22.95 -4.62
CA ASN A 282 1.34 -23.55 -3.30
C ASN A 282 2.21 -22.87 -2.23
N PRO A 283 1.74 -22.80 -0.97
CA PRO A 283 2.53 -22.26 0.12
C PRO A 283 3.75 -23.12 0.39
N SER A 284 4.83 -22.50 0.84
CA SER A 284 6.09 -23.17 1.18
C SER A 284 6.56 -22.73 2.55
N SER A 285 7.07 -23.68 3.34
CA SER A 285 7.71 -23.36 4.62
C SER A 285 9.12 -22.78 4.44
N GLY A 286 9.61 -22.65 3.20
CA GLY A 286 10.95 -22.14 2.90
C GLY A 286 11.16 -20.73 3.44
N GLN A 287 10.17 -19.85 3.30
CA GLN A 287 10.23 -18.48 3.80
C GLN A 287 10.40 -18.44 5.33
N LEU A 288 9.67 -19.30 6.07
CA LEU A 288 9.85 -19.43 7.52
C LEU A 288 11.23 -19.96 7.90
N LYS A 289 11.75 -20.97 7.19
CA LYS A 289 13.09 -21.49 7.45
C LYS A 289 14.17 -20.42 7.22
N MET A 290 14.04 -19.63 6.15
CA MET A 290 14.94 -18.52 5.85
C MET A 290 14.86 -17.43 6.93
N TYR A 291 13.65 -17.01 7.29
CA TYR A 291 13.43 -16.04 8.36
C TYR A 291 14.08 -16.47 9.69
N LEU A 292 13.87 -17.72 10.09
CA LEU A 292 14.45 -18.27 11.31
C LEU A 292 15.98 -18.36 11.24
N THR A 293 16.54 -18.64 10.06
CA THR A 293 17.99 -18.68 9.85
C THR A 293 18.61 -17.29 9.96
N ASP A 294 17.96 -16.29 9.38
CA ASP A 294 18.52 -14.94 9.26
C ASP A 294 18.28 -14.07 10.50
N PHE A 295 17.13 -14.25 11.16
CA PHE A 295 16.71 -13.37 12.25
C PHE A 295 16.39 -14.12 13.55
N GLY A 296 15.99 -15.39 13.46
CA GLY A 296 15.45 -16.14 14.60
C GLY A 296 14.11 -15.58 15.10
N ILE A 297 13.53 -16.21 16.12
CA ILE A 297 12.33 -15.71 16.78
C ILE A 297 12.71 -14.55 17.71
N GLN A 298 12.10 -13.39 17.48
CA GLN A 298 12.29 -12.23 18.36
C GLN A 298 11.54 -12.40 19.68
N ASN A 299 11.96 -11.68 20.73
CA ASN A 299 11.36 -11.78 22.07
C ASN A 299 9.84 -11.52 22.08
N ASN A 300 9.38 -10.51 21.35
CA ASN A 300 7.96 -10.18 21.20
C ASN A 300 7.20 -11.27 20.40
N GLN A 301 7.84 -11.89 19.41
CA GLN A 301 7.28 -12.96 18.58
C GLN A 301 7.14 -14.28 19.33
N ALA A 302 7.95 -14.55 20.36
CA ALA A 302 7.80 -15.74 21.19
C ALA A 302 6.39 -15.84 21.80
N THR A 303 5.78 -14.70 22.15
CA THR A 303 4.39 -14.65 22.63
C THR A 303 3.39 -14.91 21.51
N MET A 304 3.69 -14.49 20.28
CA MET A 304 2.87 -14.79 19.10
C MET A 304 2.89 -16.29 18.79
N VAL A 305 4.07 -16.91 18.78
CA VAL A 305 4.26 -18.34 18.55
C VAL A 305 3.46 -19.18 19.56
N LYS A 306 3.53 -18.85 20.86
CA LYS A 306 2.75 -19.53 21.91
C LYS A 306 1.23 -19.45 21.74
N LYS A 307 0.73 -18.43 21.05
CA LYS A 307 -0.70 -18.26 20.76
C LYS A 307 -1.17 -19.08 19.56
N MET A 308 -0.25 -19.51 18.70
CA MET A 308 -0.58 -20.27 17.49
C MET A 308 -0.90 -21.72 17.84
N SER A 309 -1.95 -22.25 17.23
CA SER A 309 -2.37 -23.65 17.38
C SER A 309 -3.28 -24.04 16.22
N MET A 310 -3.42 -25.34 15.92
CA MET A 310 -4.37 -25.78 14.90
C MET A 310 -5.81 -25.33 15.19
N ASN A 311 -6.21 -25.26 16.46
CA ASN A 311 -7.53 -24.74 16.85
C ASN A 311 -7.73 -23.29 16.40
N LEU A 312 -6.73 -22.42 16.60
CA LEU A 312 -6.78 -21.04 16.12
C LEU A 312 -6.87 -21.00 14.59
N ILE A 313 -6.06 -21.80 13.89
CA ILE A 313 -6.05 -21.85 12.42
C ILE A 313 -7.43 -22.27 11.89
N HIS A 314 -8.04 -23.31 12.49
CA HIS A 314 -9.38 -23.78 12.15
C HIS A 314 -10.47 -22.74 12.45
N GLU A 315 -10.34 -22.02 13.57
CA GLU A 315 -11.28 -20.95 13.90
C GLU A 315 -11.23 -19.82 12.87
N ILE A 316 -10.03 -19.36 12.50
CA ILE A 316 -9.86 -18.31 11.49
C ILE A 316 -10.36 -18.79 10.13
N ASP A 317 -9.97 -20.00 9.69
CA ASP A 317 -10.45 -20.60 8.44
C ASP A 317 -11.97 -20.61 8.37
N LYS A 318 -12.64 -21.12 9.42
CA LYS A 318 -14.09 -21.15 9.51
C LYS A 318 -14.69 -19.75 9.39
N GLN A 319 -14.15 -18.76 10.11
CA GLN A 319 -14.63 -17.38 10.04
C GLN A 319 -14.48 -16.79 8.63
N VAL A 320 -13.35 -17.02 7.96
CA VAL A 320 -13.12 -16.50 6.60
C VAL A 320 -14.04 -17.18 5.60
N ARG A 321 -14.18 -18.51 5.66
CA ARG A 321 -15.07 -19.27 4.76
C ARG A 321 -16.53 -18.88 4.88
N MET A 322 -17.00 -18.53 6.09
CA MET A 322 -18.35 -17.99 6.29
C MET A 322 -18.55 -16.64 5.58
N ILE A 323 -17.49 -15.85 5.38
CA ILE A 323 -17.55 -14.55 4.71
C ILE A 323 -17.56 -14.70 3.18
N ILE A 324 -16.72 -15.59 2.63
CA ILE A 324 -16.46 -15.67 1.18
C ILE A 324 -17.30 -16.70 0.42
N ASN A 325 -18.28 -17.33 1.08
CA ASN A 325 -19.06 -18.48 0.62
C ASN A 325 -18.21 -19.78 0.47
N PRO A 326 -18.46 -20.83 1.28
CA PRO A 326 -17.57 -21.99 1.40
C PRO A 326 -17.52 -22.94 0.20
N VAL A 327 -18.35 -22.75 -0.83
CA VAL A 327 -18.50 -23.69 -1.96
C VAL A 327 -17.32 -23.63 -2.96
N GLU A 328 -16.58 -22.52 -3.00
CA GLU A 328 -15.57 -22.29 -4.05
C GLU A 328 -14.11 -22.53 -3.64
N LEU A 329 -13.81 -22.81 -2.36
CA LEU A 329 -12.43 -22.88 -1.86
C LEU A 329 -12.20 -24.10 -0.95
N SER A 330 -11.38 -25.05 -1.41
CA SER A 330 -10.79 -26.08 -0.54
C SER A 330 -9.66 -25.47 0.27
N THR A 331 -9.76 -25.57 1.60
CA THR A 331 -8.74 -25.07 2.55
C THR A 331 -7.91 -26.17 3.19
N GLN A 332 -8.01 -27.40 2.68
CA GLN A 332 -7.19 -28.54 3.12
C GLN A 332 -5.69 -28.26 3.02
N LEU A 333 -5.27 -27.62 1.92
CA LEU A 333 -3.87 -27.20 1.72
C LEU A 333 -3.39 -26.25 2.83
N VAL A 334 -4.26 -25.36 3.32
CA VAL A 334 -3.94 -24.41 4.40
C VAL A 334 -3.76 -25.18 5.71
N GLU A 335 -4.63 -26.14 5.99
CA GLU A 335 -4.50 -26.99 7.18
C GLU A 335 -3.19 -27.80 7.18
N GLU A 336 -2.91 -28.49 6.07
CA GLU A 336 -1.68 -29.28 5.90
C GLU A 336 -0.43 -28.40 6.02
N TYR A 337 -0.48 -27.21 5.41
CA TYR A 337 0.60 -26.22 5.51
C TYR A 337 0.84 -25.78 6.95
N PHE A 338 -0.21 -25.42 7.70
CA PHE A 338 -0.06 -24.96 9.08
C PHE A 338 0.41 -26.05 10.04
N LYS A 339 0.09 -27.32 9.81
CA LYS A 339 0.71 -28.44 10.57
C LYS A 339 2.24 -28.40 10.43
N GLY A 340 2.74 -28.16 9.22
CA GLY A 340 4.17 -28.00 8.97
C GLY A 340 4.76 -26.76 9.64
N ILE A 341 4.07 -25.62 9.58
CA ILE A 341 4.51 -24.36 10.21
C ILE A 341 4.60 -24.50 11.73
N LEU A 342 3.56 -25.05 12.38
CA LEU A 342 3.55 -25.26 13.83
C LEU A 342 4.64 -26.25 14.26
N SER A 343 4.86 -27.31 13.48
CA SER A 343 5.97 -28.25 13.72
C SER A 343 7.34 -27.57 13.65
N ILE A 344 7.56 -26.62 12.74
CA ILE A 344 8.82 -25.85 12.64
C ILE A 344 8.99 -24.90 13.82
N LEU A 345 7.88 -24.31 14.29
CA LEU A 345 7.86 -23.40 15.43
C LEU A 345 7.87 -24.13 16.79
N CYS A 346 7.84 -25.46 16.79
CA CYS A 346 7.78 -26.32 17.97
C CYS A 346 6.57 -26.03 18.88
N VAL A 347 5.40 -25.78 18.30
CA VAL A 347 4.13 -25.49 19.01
C VAL A 347 2.96 -26.31 18.52
#